data_AF-A0A381KJD0-F1
#
_entry.id   AF-A0A381KJD0-F1
#
_cell.length_a   1.000
_cell.length_b   1.000
_cell.length_c   1.000
_cell.angle_alpha   90.00
_cell.angle_beta   90.00
_cell.angle_gamma   90.00
#
_symmetry.space_group_name_H-M   'P 1'
#
loop_
_entity.id
_entity.type
_entity.pdbx_description
1 polymer ?
#
loop_
_entity_poly.entity_id
_entity_poly.type
_entity_poly.pdbx_seq_one_letter_code
_entity_poly.pdbx_strand_id
1 'polypeptide(L)'
;MVWNVKRFYPKHFEIGMHALKLIGDSKGINLPDDEAVSIALHFVNMEVNKESHDSTIVELRTLADIVSIIKYHFNVELDETSTNYMRFTTHLQ
;
A
#
# COMPACT_ATOMS: atom_id res chain seq x y z
N MET A 1 -8.11 -7.25 -0.31
CA MET A 1 -7.23 -6.36 0.50
C MET A 1 -5.74 -6.64 0.23
N VAL A 2 -5.29 -7.89 0.34
CA VAL A 2 -3.91 -8.38 0.07
C VAL A 2 -3.31 -7.85 -1.26
N TRP A 3 -4.11 -7.86 -2.33
CA TRP A 3 -3.65 -7.47 -3.68
C TRP A 3 -3.24 -5.99 -3.79
N ASN A 4 -3.90 -5.11 -3.05
CA ASN A 4 -3.65 -3.66 -3.15
C ASN A 4 -2.27 -3.32 -2.59
N VAL A 5 -1.90 -3.89 -1.44
CA VAL A 5 -0.58 -3.61 -0.83
C VAL A 5 0.55 -4.16 -1.68
N LYS A 6 0.39 -5.34 -2.27
CA LYS A 6 1.37 -5.91 -3.20
C LYS A 6 1.55 -5.06 -4.46
N ARG A 7 0.50 -4.39 -4.95
CA ARG A 7 0.54 -3.52 -6.13
C ARG A 7 1.10 -2.13 -5.81
N PHE A 8 0.67 -1.50 -4.72
CA PHE A 8 1.06 -0.12 -4.37
C PHE A 8 2.39 -0.05 -3.61
N TYR A 9 2.74 -1.08 -2.84
CA TYR A 9 3.95 -1.13 -2.00
C TYR A 9 4.75 -2.43 -2.20
N PRO A 10 5.19 -2.75 -3.43
CA PRO A 10 5.85 -4.03 -3.74
C PRO A 10 7.13 -4.25 -2.92
N LYS A 11 7.92 -3.19 -2.70
CA LYS A 11 9.16 -3.25 -1.90
C LYS A 11 8.86 -3.56 -0.44
N HIS A 12 7.85 -2.93 0.16
CA HIS A 12 7.45 -3.22 1.55
C HIS A 12 6.87 -4.63 1.69
N PHE A 13 6.16 -5.12 0.67
CA PHE A 13 5.68 -6.49 0.63
C PHE A 13 6.83 -7.51 0.59
N GLU A 14 7.87 -7.28 -0.23
CA GLU A 14 9.07 -8.12 -0.22
C GLU A 14 9.78 -8.13 1.14
N ILE A 15 9.88 -6.96 1.79
CA ILE A 15 10.42 -6.85 3.15
C ILE A 15 9.54 -7.62 4.15
N GLY A 16 8.22 -7.54 4.02
CA GLY A 16 7.27 -8.29 4.84
C GLY A 16 7.44 -9.80 4.68
N MET A 17 7.61 -10.30 3.45
CA MET A 17 7.88 -11.71 3.17
C MET A 17 9.22 -12.16 3.77
N HIS A 18 10.25 -11.32 3.69
CA HIS A 18 11.54 -11.62 4.30
C HIS A 18 11.45 -11.69 5.83
N ALA A 19 10.74 -10.75 6.45
CA ALA A 19 10.48 -10.75 7.89
C ALA A 19 9.70 -11.99 8.33
N LEU A 20 8.68 -12.39 7.55
CA LEU A 20 7.89 -13.60 7.81
C LEU A 20 8.78 -14.86 7.83
N LYS A 21 9.69 -14.96 6.86
CA LYS A 21 10.67 -16.05 6.80
C LYS A 21 11.58 -16.08 8.04
N LEU A 22 12.11 -14.94 8.46
CA LEU A 22 12.95 -14.85 9.67
C LEU A 22 12.20 -15.26 10.94
N ILE A 23 10.91 -14.89 11.05
CA ILE A 23 10.06 -15.29 12.16
C ILE A 23 9.85 -16.81 12.12
N GLY A 24 9.55 -17.38 10.96
CA GLY A 24 9.37 -18.82 10.81
C GLY A 24 10.62 -19.61 11.16
N ASP A 25 11.79 -19.18 10.66
CA ASP A 25 13.09 -19.81 10.94
C ASP A 25 13.46 -19.75 12.44
N SER A 26 13.12 -18.65 13.13
CA SER A 26 13.44 -18.47 14.55
C SER A 26 12.46 -19.14 15.52
N LYS A 27 11.21 -19.33 15.11
CA LYS A 27 10.14 -19.88 15.97
C LYS A 27 9.71 -21.30 15.59
N GLY A 28 10.17 -21.81 14.45
CA GLY A 28 9.78 -23.12 13.93
C GLY A 28 8.30 -23.22 13.56
N ILE A 29 7.67 -22.08 13.19
CA ILE A 29 6.27 -22.01 12.79
C ILE A 29 6.15 -21.54 11.35
N ASN A 30 5.16 -22.04 10.62
CA ASN A 30 4.86 -21.54 9.28
C ASN A 30 3.68 -20.57 9.36
N LEU A 31 3.91 -19.32 8.97
CA LEU A 31 2.88 -18.29 8.94
C LEU A 31 2.35 -18.13 7.52
N PRO A 32 1.07 -17.78 7.34
CA PRO A 32 0.51 -17.56 6.01
C PRO A 32 1.10 -16.28 5.39
N ASP A 33 1.30 -16.30 4.07
CA ASP A 33 1.83 -15.16 3.29
C ASP A 33 1.01 -13.87 3.48
N ASP A 34 -0.28 -14.00 3.85
CA ASP A 34 -1.16 -12.87 4.14
C ASP A 34 -0.64 -12.00 5.31
N GLU A 35 0.13 -12.56 6.24
CA GLU A 35 0.76 -11.80 7.34
C GLU A 35 1.87 -10.87 6.87
N ALA A 36 2.49 -11.16 5.71
CA ALA A 36 3.48 -10.26 5.11
C ALA A 36 2.85 -8.92 4.72
N VAL A 37 1.55 -8.90 4.41
CA VAL A 37 0.80 -7.66 4.14
C VAL A 37 0.66 -6.82 5.40
N SER A 38 0.33 -7.43 6.53
CA SER A 38 0.23 -6.75 7.82
C SER A 38 1.57 -6.13 8.23
N ILE A 39 2.67 -6.89 8.05
CA ILE A 39 4.03 -6.41 8.32
C ILE A 39 4.39 -5.24 7.39
N ALA A 40 4.12 -5.36 6.09
CA ALA A 40 4.38 -4.31 5.12
C ALA A 40 3.63 -3.01 5.45
N LEU A 41 2.35 -3.11 5.82
CA LEU A 41 1.54 -1.96 6.22
C LEU A 41 2.05 -1.30 7.51
N HIS A 42 2.56 -2.08 8.46
CA HIS A 42 3.20 -1.50 9.65
C HIS A 42 4.43 -0.68 9.29
N PHE A 43 5.28 -1.14 8.36
CA PHE A 43 6.42 -0.34 7.89
C PHE A 43 6.00 0.94 7.17
N VAL A 44 5.01 0.86 6.27
CA VAL A 44 4.46 2.05 5.59
C VAL A 44 3.93 3.05 6.62
N ASN A 45 3.17 2.59 7.62
CA ASN A 45 2.66 3.46 8.68
C ASN A 45 3.77 4.06 9.56
N MET A 46 4.90 3.36 9.74
CA MET A 46 6.05 3.86 10.50
C MET A 46 6.87 4.88 9.72
N GLU A 47 7.01 4.74 8.40
CA GLU A 47 7.64 5.73 7.52
C GLU A 47 6.83 7.04 7.54
N VAL A 48 5.51 6.95 7.35
CA VAL A 48 4.62 8.12 7.39
C VAL A 48 4.68 8.85 8.75
N ASN A 49 4.79 8.12 9.85
CA ASN A 49 4.90 8.72 11.19
C ASN A 49 6.30 9.31 11.47
N LYS A 50 7.37 8.79 10.84
CA LYS A 50 8.72 9.36 10.98
C LYS A 50 8.93 10.56 10.06
N GLU A 51 8.26 10.60 8.92
CA GLU A 51 8.28 11.68 7.95
C GLU A 51 7.11 12.66 8.16
N SER A 52 6.71 12.90 9.40
CA SER A 52 5.62 13.83 9.77
C SER A 52 5.85 15.30 9.37
N HIS A 53 6.73 15.57 8.41
CA HIS A 53 6.95 16.85 7.75
C HIS A 53 7.05 16.77 6.21
N ASP A 54 6.91 15.61 5.56
CA ASP A 54 6.83 15.57 4.09
C ASP A 54 5.36 15.53 3.63
N SER A 55 4.77 16.72 3.47
CA SER A 55 3.38 16.92 3.03
C SER A 55 3.05 16.16 1.75
N THR A 56 4.05 16.00 0.87
CA THR A 56 3.96 15.27 -0.40
C THR A 56 3.51 13.81 -0.22
N ILE A 57 4.01 13.14 0.82
CA ILE A 57 3.72 11.71 1.06
C ILE A 57 2.30 11.53 1.58
N VAL A 58 1.85 12.46 2.42
CA VAL A 58 0.47 12.50 2.93
C VAL A 58 -0.52 12.75 1.78
N GLU A 59 -0.20 13.68 0.88
CA GLU A 59 -1.01 13.98 -0.31
C GLU A 59 -1.14 12.76 -1.23
N LEU A 60 -0.03 12.08 -1.55
CA LEU A 60 -0.03 10.89 -2.40
C LEU A 60 -0.84 9.73 -1.79
N ARG A 61 -0.75 9.53 -0.45
CA ARG A 61 -1.53 8.52 0.25
C ARG A 61 -3.02 8.83 0.23
N THR A 62 -3.37 10.09 0.49
CA THR A 62 -4.77 10.55 0.47
C THR A 62 -5.39 10.31 -0.91
N LEU A 63 -4.64 10.61 -1.97
CA LEU A 63 -5.06 10.34 -3.34
C LEU A 63 -5.28 8.84 -3.59
N ALA A 64 -4.35 7.98 -3.16
CA ALA A 64 -4.45 6.53 -3.31
C ALA A 64 -5.66 5.93 -2.54
N ASP A 65 -5.95 6.45 -1.35
CA ASP A 65 -7.10 6.05 -0.54
C ASP A 65 -8.42 6.44 -1.22
N ILE A 66 -8.51 7.66 -1.77
CA ILE A 66 -9.71 8.11 -2.49
C ILE A 66 -9.94 7.29 -3.77
N VAL A 67 -8.88 7.04 -4.56
CA VAL A 67 -8.95 6.16 -5.73
C VAL A 67 -9.45 4.77 -5.33
N SER A 68 -8.95 4.22 -4.23
CA SER A 68 -9.35 2.91 -3.72
C SER A 68 -10.84 2.87 -3.33
N ILE A 69 -11.34 3.91 -2.66
CA ILE A 69 -12.76 4.04 -2.29
C ILE A 69 -13.64 4.08 -3.55
N ILE A 70 -13.28 4.86 -4.57
CA ILE A 70 -14.04 4.98 -5.81
C ILE A 70 -14.10 3.63 -6.53
N LYS A 71 -12.95 2.97 -6.70
CA LYS A 71 -12.89 1.65 -7.35
C LYS A 71 -13.76 0.63 -6.65
N TYR A 72 -13.73 0.60 -5.31
CA TYR A 72 -14.53 -0.32 -4.51
C TYR A 72 -16.03 0.00 -4.56
N HIS A 73 -16.40 1.26 -4.37
CA HIS A 73 -17.81 1.67 -4.30
C HIS A 73 -18.55 1.46 -5.62
N PHE A 74 -17.89 1.80 -6.74
CA PHE A 74 -18.49 1.68 -8.08
C PHE A 74 -18.16 0.35 -8.77
N ASN A 75 -17.31 -0.49 -8.16
CA ASN A 75 -16.83 -1.74 -8.74
C ASN A 75 -16.24 -1.55 -10.15
N VAL A 76 -15.38 -0.54 -10.29
CA VAL A 76 -14.72 -0.16 -11.55
C VAL A 76 -13.21 -0.21 -11.42
N GLU A 77 -12.54 -0.48 -12.54
CA GLU A 77 -11.10 -0.26 -12.68
C GLU A 77 -10.86 1.09 -13.35
N LEU A 78 -9.86 1.84 -12.84
CA LEU A 78 -9.44 3.11 -13.41
C LEU A 78 -8.15 2.87 -14.21
N ASP A 79 -8.14 3.34 -15.45
CA ASP A 79 -6.94 3.34 -16.29
C ASP A 79 -6.05 4.53 -15.92
N GLU A 80 -4.97 4.23 -15.19
CA GLU A 80 -3.99 5.21 -14.70
C GLU A 80 -3.23 5.93 -15.83
N THR A 81 -3.27 5.40 -17.06
CA THR A 81 -2.64 6.01 -18.23
C THR A 81 -3.58 6.96 -19.00
N SER A 82 -4.86 6.96 -18.64
CA SER A 82 -5.87 7.76 -19.33
C SER A 82 -5.80 9.25 -18.97
N THR A 83 -6.16 10.10 -19.93
CA THR A 83 -6.31 11.56 -19.68
C THR A 83 -7.35 11.85 -18.60
N ASN A 84 -8.37 11.01 -18.47
CA ASN A 84 -9.41 11.16 -17.44
C ASN A 84 -8.84 10.93 -16.04
N TYR A 85 -7.99 9.91 -15.86
CA TYR A 85 -7.33 9.67 -14.58
C TYR A 85 -6.36 10.80 -14.24
N MET A 86 -5.56 11.26 -15.20
CA MET A 86 -4.65 12.39 -14.99
C MET A 86 -5.39 13.66 -14.56
N ARG A 87 -6.50 14.02 -15.24
CA ARG A 87 -7.34 15.15 -14.84
C ARG A 87 -7.93 14.95 -13.44
N PHE A 88 -8.42 13.75 -13.16
CA PHE A 88 -8.97 13.42 -11.85
C PHE A 88 -7.95 13.63 -10.74
N THR A 89 -6.72 13.14 -10.89
CA THR A 89 -5.67 13.30 -9.89
C THR A 89 -5.21 14.76 -9.74
N THR A 90 -5.09 15.51 -10.85
CA THR A 90 -4.70 16.94 -10.81
C THR A 90 -5.74 17.82 -10.10
N HIS A 91 -7.03 17.51 -10.23
CA HIS A 91 -8.09 18.28 -9.54
C HIS A 91 -8.23 17.95 -8.05
N LEU A 92 -7.55 16.90 -7.59
CA LEU A 92 -7.66 16.38 -6.23
C LEU A 92 -6.49 16.83 -5.34
N GLN A 93 -5.38 17.23 -5.96
CA GLN A 93 -4.25 17.95 -5.35
C GLN A 93 -4.60 19.44 -5.15
#